data_AF-A0A830CDJ8-F1
#
_entry.id   AF-A0A830CDJ8-F1
#
_cell.length_a   1.000
_cell.length_b   1.000
_cell.length_c   1.000
_cell.angle_alpha   90.00
_cell.angle_beta   90.00
_cell.angle_gamma   90.00
#
_symmetry.space_group_name_H-M   'P 1'
#
loop_
_entity.id
_entity.type
_entity.pdbx_description
1 polymer ?
#
loop_
_entity_poly.entity_id
_entity_poly.type
_entity_poly.pdbx_seq_one_letter_code
_entity_poly.pdbx_strand_id
1 'polypeptide(L)' 'MKKPSPEEDQVCAVCLDDLIGGHDPKIGALDCRHVFHVCCIAKWLLNNNICPLCRAVALSPPQ' A
#
# COMPACT_ATOMS: atom_id res chain seq x y z
N MET A 1 -1.07 1.47 29.24
CA MET A 1 -0.74 0.53 28.15
C MET A 1 -1.78 0.71 27.06
N LYS A 2 -1.47 1.38 25.93
CA LYS A 2 -2.36 1.32 24.76
C LYS A 2 -1.93 0.08 23.97
N LYS A 3 -2.80 -0.92 23.94
CA LYS A 3 -2.65 -2.04 23.01
C LYS A 3 -2.90 -1.47 21.61
N PRO A 4 -2.01 -1.65 20.63
CA PRO A 4 -2.37 -1.29 19.27
C PRO A 4 -3.53 -2.19 18.88
N SER A 5 -4.64 -1.58 18.51
CA SER A 5 -5.78 -2.30 17.97
C SER A 5 -5.37 -2.84 16.59
N PRO A 6 -5.76 -4.07 16.20
CA PRO A 6 -5.41 -4.65 14.90
C PRO A 6 -5.98 -3.89 13.68
N GLU A 7 -6.61 -2.73 13.91
CA GLU A 7 -7.21 -1.81 12.96
C GLU A 7 -6.15 -0.84 12.38
N GLU A 8 -5.01 -0.66 13.06
CA GLU A 8 -3.97 0.31 12.66
C GLU A 8 -3.11 -0.16 11.46
N ASP A 9 -3.14 -1.45 11.13
CA ASP A 9 -2.40 -2.03 9.99
C ASP A 9 -3.20 -2.03 8.67
N GLN A 10 -4.42 -1.45 8.65
CA GLN A 10 -5.28 -1.46 7.46
C GLN A 10 -5.53 -0.09 6.85
N VAL A 11 -4.54 0.80 6.91
CA VAL A 11 -4.60 2.13 6.29
C VAL A 11 -3.66 2.18 5.08
N CYS A 12 -4.12 2.76 3.97
CA CYS A 12 -3.29 2.95 2.81
C CYS A 12 -2.29 4.08 3.06
N ALA A 13 -0.98 3.78 3.12
CA ALA A 13 0.03 4.82 3.38
C ALA A 13 0.20 5.87 2.25
N VAL A 14 -0.51 5.72 1.12
CA VAL A 14 -0.47 6.67 0.00
C VAL A 14 -1.54 7.76 0.15
N CYS A 15 -2.78 7.40 0.48
CA CYS A 15 -3.89 8.35 0.70
C CYS A 15 -4.21 8.59 2.18
N LEU A 16 -3.60 7.81 3.08
CA LEU A 16 -3.82 7.83 4.54
C LEU A 16 -5.27 7.51 4.94
N ASP A 17 -5.95 6.69 4.14
CA ASP A 17 -7.36 6.32 4.28
C ASP A 17 -7.53 4.81 4.45
N ASP A 18 -8.66 4.35 4.98
CA ASP A 18 -8.93 2.94 5.27
C ASP A 18 -8.86 2.05 4.00
N LEU A 19 -8.18 0.91 4.10
CA LEU A 19 -8.03 -0.05 3.00
C LEU A 19 -9.34 -0.74 2.64
N ILE A 20 -10.17 -1.11 3.64
CA ILE A 20 -11.41 -1.87 3.43
C ILE A 20 -12.67 -0.99 3.47
N GLY A 21 -12.61 0.14 4.19
CA GLY A 21 -13.76 1.05 4.38
C GLY A 21 -13.62 2.42 3.73
N GLY A 22 -12.50 2.68 3.05
CA GLY A 22 -12.16 3.99 2.53
C GLY A 22 -12.71 4.27 1.14
N HIS A 23 -12.09 5.27 0.48
CA HIS A 23 -12.55 5.78 -0.81
C HIS A 23 -12.45 4.79 -1.99
N ASP A 24 -11.63 3.74 -1.89
CA ASP A 24 -11.46 2.73 -2.93
C ASP A 24 -11.56 1.32 -2.32
N PRO A 25 -12.47 0.45 -2.80
CA PRO A 25 -12.64 -0.88 -2.25
C PRO A 25 -11.58 -1.88 -2.74
N LYS A 26 -10.75 -1.51 -3.73
CA LYS A 26 -9.77 -2.41 -4.33
C LYS A 26 -8.41 -2.23 -3.67
N ILE A 27 -7.96 -3.31 -3.03
CA ILE A 27 -6.65 -3.39 -2.40
C ILE A 27 -5.75 -4.37 -3.14
N GLY A 28 -4.47 -4.03 -3.22
CA GLY A 28 -3.43 -4.86 -3.81
C GLY A 28 -2.22 -4.90 -2.90
N ALA A 29 -1.54 -6.04 -2.88
CA ALA A 29 -0.28 -6.21 -2.17
C ALA A 29 0.87 -6.18 -3.17
N LEU A 30 1.97 -5.52 -2.80
CA LEU A 30 3.24 -5.63 -3.52
C LEU A 30 3.96 -6.94 -3.16
N ASP A 31 5.01 -7.30 -3.91
CA ASP A 31 5.88 -8.45 -3.59
C ASP A 31 6.52 -8.36 -2.20
N CYS A 32 6.75 -7.14 -1.72
CA CYS A 32 7.20 -6.88 -0.35
C CYS A 32 6.13 -7.07 0.72
N ARG A 33 4.94 -7.58 0.36
CA ARG A 33 3.79 -7.89 1.22
C ARG A 33 3.07 -6.71 1.87
N HIS A 34 3.41 -5.48 1.46
CA HIS A 34 2.69 -4.27 1.86
C HIS A 34 1.43 -4.06 1.02
N VAL A 35 0.34 -3.65 1.66
CA VAL A 35 -0.98 -3.51 1.06
C VAL A 35 -1.33 -2.03 0.86
N PHE A 36 -1.88 -1.71 -0.30
CA PHE A 36 -2.31 -0.37 -0.68
C PHE A 36 -3.58 -0.46 -1.53
N HIS A 37 -4.30 0.65 -1.68
CA HIS A 37 -5.33 0.70 -2.73
C HIS A 37 -4.67 0.55 -4.10
N VAL A 38 -5.26 -0.29 -4.97
CA VAL A 38 -4.74 -0.55 -6.31
C VAL A 38 -4.56 0.75 -7.09
N CYS A 39 -5.53 1.67 -6.98
CA CYS A 39 -5.46 2.97 -7.64
C CYS A 39 -4.33 3.86 -7.07
N CYS A 40 -4.16 3.88 -5.75
CA CYS A 40 -3.13 4.68 -5.08
C CYS A 40 -1.73 4.17 -5.40
N ILE A 41 -1.50 2.86 -5.28
CA ILE A 41 -0.20 2.28 -5.59
C ILE A 41 0.11 2.39 -7.09
N ALA A 42 -0.86 2.16 -7.97
CA ALA A 42 -0.65 2.34 -9.41
C ALA A 42 -0.18 3.76 -9.75
N LYS A 43 -0.83 4.79 -9.18
CA LYS A 43 -0.41 6.20 -9.36
C LYS A 43 0.99 6.46 -8.81
N TRP A 44 1.32 5.88 -7.65
CA TRP A 44 2.65 6.00 -7.08
C TRP A 44 3.72 5.37 -7.98
N LEU A 45 3.46 4.16 -8.50
CA LEU A 45 4.37 3.42 -9.38
C LEU A 45 4.63 4.10 -10.72
N LEU A 46 3.72 4.95 -11.20
CA LEU A 46 3.96 5.77 -12.40
C LEU A 46 5.16 6.71 -12.23
N ASN A 47 5.43 7.16 -11.00
CA ASN A 47 6.52 8.10 -10.71
C ASN A 47 7.65 7.47 -9.89
N ASN A 48 7.37 6.44 -9.10
CA ASN A 48 8.29 5.81 -8.19
C ASN A 48 8.07 4.29 -8.21
N ASN A 49 8.96 3.53 -8.87
CA ASN A 49 8.84 2.06 -8.95
C ASN A 49 9.25 1.33 -7.64
N ILE A 50 8.97 1.93 -6.48
CA ILE A 50 9.37 1.44 -5.16
C ILE A 50 8.20 1.53 -4.17
N CYS A 51 8.17 0.60 -3.21
CA CYS A 51 7.22 0.59 -2.12
C CYS A 51 7.39 1.84 -1.22
N PRO A 52 6.32 2.58 -0.92
CA PRO A 52 6.41 3.77 -0.05
C PRO A 52 6.77 3.44 1.40
N LEU A 53 6.53 2.20 1.87
CA LEU A 53 6.80 1.79 3.25
C LEU A 53 8.23 1.27 3.43
N CYS A 54 8.68 0.36 2.57
CA CYS A 54 9.96 -0.33 2.73
C CYS A 54 10.96 -0.08 1.60
N ARG A 55 10.57 0.69 0.57
CA ARG A 55 11.40 1.03 -0.60
C ARG A 55 11.85 -0.16 -1.47
N ALA A 56 11.22 -1.33 -1.29
CA ALA A 56 11.42 -2.48 -2.17
C ALA A 56 10.90 -2.19 -3.58
N VAL A 57 11.56 -2.69 -4.60
CA VAL A 57 11.11 -2.52 -6.00
C VAL A 57 9.76 -3.21 -6.18
N ALA A 58 8.79 -2.46 -6.67
CA ALA A 58 7.40 -2.93 -6.77
C ALA A 58 7.14 -3.78 -8.02
N LEU A 59 7.86 -3.49 -9.11
CA LEU A 59 7.87 -4.26 -10.33
C LEU A 59 9.33 -4.45 -10.74
N SER A 60 9.88 -5.64 -10.50
CA SER A 60 11.12 -6.04 -11.14
C SER A 60 10.86 -6.13 -12.64
N PRO A 61 11.61 -5.43 -13.52
CA PRO A 61 11.53 -5.72 -14.95
C PRO A 61 11.86 -7.21 -15.16
N PRO A 62 11.17 -7.91 -16.09
CA PRO A 62 11.56 -9.27 -16.44
C PRO A 62 13.04 -9.26 -16.84
N GLN A 63 13.84 -10.05 -16.13
CA GLN A 63 15.26 -10.29 -16.44
C GLN A 63 15.40 -10.91 -17.83
#